data_AF-A9IT78-F1
#
_entry.id   AF-A9IT78-F1
#
_cell.length_a   1.000
_cell.length_b   1.000
_cell.length_c   1.000
_cell.angle_alpha   90.00
_cell.angle_beta   90.00
_cell.angle_gamma   90.00
#
_symmetry.space_group_name_H-M   'P 1'
#
loop_
_entity.id
_entity.type
_entity.pdbx_description
1 polymer ?
#
loop_
_entity_poly.entity_id
_entity_poly.type
_entity_poly.pdbx_seq_one_letter_code
_entity_poly.pdbx_strand_id
1 'polypeptide(L)'
;MQKLEKKATEEEIQTTYLVLSNGLKSPMGSDEKATALAYLYTLEGISSWVLQAATKNALKGKAEGLNATFMPSTADFYRYCEKLESDIRYQANRILKSLEKPEINATDQKPPVSSERIEKLQRELEEVLKGIEDE
;
A
#
# COMPACT_ATOMS: atom_id res chain seq x y z
N MET A 1 -13.71 -3.81 7.64
CA MET A 1 -13.54 -4.86 6.61
C MET A 1 -14.71 -4.94 5.64
N GLN A 2 -15.99 -4.91 6.07
CA GLN A 2 -17.16 -5.05 5.17
C GLN A 2 -17.13 -4.23 3.86
N LYS A 3 -16.56 -3.02 3.87
CA LYS A 3 -16.41 -2.20 2.65
C LYS A 3 -15.50 -2.83 1.57
N LEU A 4 -14.51 -3.63 1.97
CA LEU A 4 -13.63 -4.36 1.05
C LEU A 4 -14.25 -5.66 0.53
N GLU A 5 -15.27 -6.17 1.21
CA GLU A 5 -15.95 -7.41 0.82
C GLU A 5 -16.97 -7.20 -0.31
N LYS A 6 -17.57 -6.00 -0.40
CA LYS A 6 -18.44 -5.64 -1.52
C LYS A 6 -17.61 -5.51 -2.80
N LYS A 7 -17.82 -6.42 -3.75
CA LYS A 7 -17.19 -6.39 -5.08
C LYS A 7 -17.80 -5.30 -5.94
N ALA A 8 -16.98 -4.75 -6.84
CA ALA A 8 -17.43 -3.79 -7.82
C ALA A 8 -18.44 -4.43 -8.77
N THR A 9 -19.50 -3.72 -9.11
CA THR A 9 -20.42 -4.17 -10.16
C THR A 9 -19.83 -3.89 -11.54
N GLU A 10 -20.37 -4.53 -12.57
CA GLU A 10 -19.98 -4.27 -13.95
C GLU A 10 -20.16 -2.78 -14.31
N GLU A 11 -21.24 -2.15 -13.87
CA GLU A 11 -21.50 -0.72 -14.11
C GLU A 11 -20.44 0.17 -13.44
N GLU A 12 -19.97 -0.19 -12.24
CA GLU A 12 -18.90 0.55 -11.56
C GLU A 12 -17.56 0.42 -12.31
N ILE A 13 -17.29 -0.74 -12.90
CA ILE A 13 -16.08 -0.97 -13.72
C ILE A 13 -16.17 -0.21 -15.04
N GLN A 14 -17.30 -0.29 -15.73
CA GLN A 14 -17.55 0.48 -16.96
C GLN A 14 -17.46 1.99 -16.70
N THR A 15 -18.04 2.46 -15.59
CA THR A 15 -17.93 3.88 -15.18
C THR A 15 -16.48 4.26 -14.91
N THR A 16 -15.70 3.39 -14.28
CA THR A 16 -14.27 3.62 -14.05
C THR A 16 -13.51 3.77 -15.37
N TYR A 17 -13.72 2.87 -16.32
CA TYR A 17 -13.13 2.98 -17.65
C TYR A 17 -13.47 4.32 -18.29
N LEU A 18 -14.76 4.69 -18.32
CA LEU A 18 -15.24 5.92 -18.93
C LEU A 18 -14.61 7.16 -18.28
N VAL A 19 -14.55 7.18 -16.95
CA VAL A 19 -13.98 8.31 -16.21
C VAL A 19 -12.48 8.45 -16.47
N LEU A 20 -11.74 7.34 -16.51
CA LEU A 20 -10.30 7.37 -16.78
C LEU A 20 -10.01 7.76 -18.22
N SER A 21 -10.75 7.24 -19.20
CA SER A 21 -10.55 7.54 -20.62
C SER A 21 -10.92 8.98 -20.99
N ASN A 22 -11.85 9.60 -20.27
CA ASN A 22 -12.18 11.03 -20.44
C ASN A 22 -11.32 11.97 -19.58
N GLY A 23 -10.75 11.47 -18.48
CA GLY A 23 -9.93 12.26 -17.57
C GLY A 23 -8.43 12.25 -17.90
N LEU A 24 -7.97 11.24 -18.64
CA LEU A 24 -6.56 11.01 -18.99
C LEU A 24 -6.42 10.77 -20.49
N LYS A 25 -5.20 10.92 -21.03
CA LYS A 25 -4.95 10.66 -22.45
C LYS A 25 -4.95 9.16 -22.74
N SER A 26 -5.78 8.70 -23.66
CA SER A 26 -5.71 7.33 -24.17
C SER A 26 -4.41 7.10 -24.97
N PRO A 27 -3.82 5.90 -24.90
CA PRO A 27 -2.73 5.52 -25.81
C PRO A 27 -3.16 5.63 -27.28
N MET A 28 -2.27 6.10 -28.15
CA MET A 28 -2.60 6.21 -29.58
C MET A 28 -2.92 4.83 -30.18
N GLY A 29 -4.03 4.74 -30.91
CA GLY A 29 -4.44 3.51 -31.60
C GLY A 29 -5.14 2.48 -30.72
N SER A 30 -5.54 2.81 -29.49
CA SER A 30 -6.33 1.90 -28.65
C SER A 30 -7.75 1.74 -29.19
N ASP A 31 -8.20 0.49 -29.37
CA ASP A 31 -9.62 0.19 -29.56
C ASP A 31 -10.35 0.36 -28.22
N GLU A 32 -11.22 1.36 -28.15
CA GLU A 32 -11.97 1.71 -26.93
C GLU A 32 -12.84 0.56 -26.42
N LYS A 33 -13.47 -0.21 -27.32
CA LYS A 33 -14.36 -1.32 -26.93
C LYS A 33 -13.55 -2.49 -26.38
N ALA A 34 -12.46 -2.83 -27.07
CA ALA A 34 -11.55 -3.88 -26.60
C ALA A 34 -10.91 -3.50 -25.25
N THR A 35 -10.55 -2.21 -25.08
CA THR A 35 -9.96 -1.70 -23.84
C THR A 35 -10.97 -1.72 -22.70
N ALA A 36 -12.21 -1.28 -22.92
CA ALA A 36 -13.28 -1.35 -21.93
C ALA A 36 -13.54 -2.78 -21.47
N LEU A 37 -13.58 -3.74 -22.42
CA LEU A 37 -13.76 -5.16 -22.11
C LEU A 37 -12.57 -5.72 -21.31
N ALA A 38 -11.35 -5.32 -21.66
CA ALA A 38 -10.16 -5.71 -20.90
C ALA A 38 -10.20 -5.16 -19.46
N TYR A 39 -10.68 -3.92 -19.26
CA TYR A 39 -10.93 -3.36 -17.93
C TYR A 39 -11.94 -4.19 -17.15
N LEU A 40 -13.05 -4.58 -17.79
CA LEU A 40 -14.08 -5.43 -17.18
C LEU A 40 -13.48 -6.75 -16.67
N TYR A 41 -12.78 -7.48 -17.52
CA TYR A 41 -12.20 -8.77 -17.14
C TYR A 41 -11.09 -8.67 -16.10
N THR A 42 -10.27 -7.63 -16.16
CA THR A 42 -9.13 -7.52 -15.24
C THR A 42 -9.56 -7.03 -13.85
N LEU A 43 -10.60 -6.22 -13.76
CA LEU A 43 -11.05 -5.63 -12.49
C LEU A 43 -12.19 -6.41 -11.82
N GLU A 44 -12.64 -7.51 -12.42
CA GLU A 44 -13.57 -8.43 -11.80
C GLU A 44 -13.02 -8.91 -10.44
N GLY A 45 -13.86 -8.86 -9.41
CA GLY A 45 -13.48 -9.27 -8.05
C GLY A 45 -12.73 -8.21 -7.22
N ILE A 46 -12.40 -7.04 -7.79
CA ILE A 46 -11.92 -5.89 -7.02
C ILE A 46 -13.06 -5.31 -6.16
N SER A 47 -12.75 -4.84 -4.96
CA SER A 47 -13.73 -4.15 -4.11
C SER A 47 -14.26 -2.86 -4.78
N SER A 48 -15.57 -2.62 -4.68
CA SER A 48 -16.22 -1.37 -5.13
C SER A 48 -15.55 -0.13 -4.53
N TRP A 49 -15.19 -0.18 -3.24
CA TRP A 49 -14.51 0.93 -2.57
C TRP A 49 -13.09 1.14 -3.10
N VAL A 50 -12.33 0.05 -3.30
CA VAL A 50 -10.95 0.09 -3.81
C VAL A 50 -10.94 0.65 -5.22
N LEU A 51 -11.85 0.19 -6.07
CA LEU A 51 -11.99 0.69 -7.44
C LEU A 51 -12.23 2.19 -7.47
N GLN A 52 -13.20 2.69 -6.70
CA GLN A 52 -13.49 4.13 -6.62
C GLN A 52 -12.30 4.93 -6.08
N ALA A 53 -11.62 4.44 -5.04
CA ALA A 53 -10.45 5.09 -4.47
C ALA A 53 -9.29 5.13 -5.46
N ALA A 54 -9.03 4.04 -6.18
CA ALA A 54 -7.99 3.95 -7.19
C ALA A 54 -8.24 4.89 -8.37
N THR A 55 -9.46 4.91 -8.90
CA THR A 55 -9.87 5.84 -9.96
C THR A 55 -9.65 7.29 -9.53
N LYS A 56 -10.06 7.65 -8.32
CA LYS A 56 -9.86 8.99 -7.77
C LYS A 56 -8.38 9.34 -7.60
N ASN A 57 -7.55 8.40 -7.17
CA ASN A 57 -6.12 8.63 -7.01
C ASN A 57 -5.42 8.80 -8.37
N ALA A 58 -5.80 8.01 -9.38
CA ALA A 58 -5.27 8.14 -10.74
C ALA A 58 -5.57 9.52 -11.33
N LEU A 59 -6.84 9.97 -11.28
CA LEU A 59 -7.23 11.29 -11.78
C LEU A 59 -6.54 12.45 -11.06
N LYS A 60 -6.19 12.27 -9.78
CA LYS A 60 -5.49 13.27 -8.99
C LYS A 60 -3.97 13.25 -9.18
N GLY A 61 -3.44 12.32 -10.00
CA GLY A 61 -2.00 12.10 -10.12
C GLY A 61 -1.35 11.60 -8.82
N LYS A 62 -2.12 10.98 -7.92
CA LYS A 62 -1.67 10.44 -6.62
C LYS A 62 -1.50 8.92 -6.61
N ALA A 63 -1.77 8.25 -7.73
CA ALA A 63 -1.58 6.82 -7.86
C ALA A 63 -0.11 6.52 -8.15
N GLU A 64 0.67 6.27 -7.09
CA GLU A 64 2.09 5.91 -7.19
C GLU A 64 2.28 4.71 -8.12
N GLY A 65 3.23 4.83 -9.05
CA GLY A 65 3.51 3.81 -10.06
C GLY A 65 2.65 3.88 -11.32
N LEU A 66 1.59 4.70 -11.34
CA LEU A 66 0.83 5.00 -12.56
C LEU A 66 1.29 6.31 -13.20
N ASN A 67 1.14 6.40 -14.53
CA ASN A 67 1.35 7.65 -15.23
C ASN A 67 0.22 8.64 -14.91
N ALA A 68 0.55 9.90 -14.58
CA ALA A 68 -0.44 10.91 -14.23
C ALA A 68 -1.11 11.59 -15.43
N THR A 69 -0.62 11.33 -16.65
CA THR A 69 -1.11 11.95 -17.91
C THR A 69 -1.86 10.95 -18.78
N PHE A 70 -1.34 9.72 -18.89
CA PHE A 70 -1.90 8.69 -19.74
C PHE A 70 -2.78 7.73 -18.95
N MET A 71 -3.82 7.23 -19.60
CA MET A 71 -4.65 6.17 -19.06
C MET A 71 -3.78 4.95 -18.75
N PRO A 72 -3.90 4.36 -17.54
CA PRO A 72 -3.09 3.22 -17.17
C PRO A 72 -3.45 1.99 -18.01
N SER A 73 -2.49 1.07 -18.19
CA SER A 73 -2.84 -0.25 -18.72
C SER A 73 -3.74 -0.98 -17.71
N THR A 74 -4.56 -1.92 -18.19
CA THR A 74 -5.42 -2.73 -17.31
C THR A 74 -4.61 -3.46 -16.24
N ALA A 75 -3.44 -3.99 -16.61
CA ALA A 75 -2.53 -4.67 -15.70
C ALA A 75 -1.96 -3.74 -14.63
N ASP A 76 -1.52 -2.54 -14.99
CA ASP A 76 -0.95 -1.59 -14.02
C ASP A 76 -2.03 -1.09 -13.06
N PHE A 77 -3.22 -0.77 -13.60
CA PHE A 77 -4.33 -0.32 -12.79
C PHE A 77 -4.83 -1.41 -11.83
N TYR A 78 -4.89 -2.67 -12.28
CA TYR A 78 -5.21 -3.81 -11.42
C TYR A 78 -4.19 -3.99 -10.29
N ARG A 79 -2.88 -3.99 -10.60
CA ARG A 79 -1.82 -4.09 -9.57
C ARG A 79 -1.92 -2.98 -8.55
N TYR A 80 -2.25 -1.76 -8.99
CA TYR A 80 -2.47 -0.64 -8.09
C TYR A 80 -3.67 -0.89 -7.15
N CYS A 81 -4.80 -1.38 -7.69
CA CYS A 81 -5.96 -1.77 -6.90
C CYS A 81 -5.63 -2.87 -5.87
N GLU A 82 -4.94 -3.94 -6.29
CA GLU A 82 -4.52 -5.02 -5.39
C GLU A 82 -3.62 -4.52 -4.26
N LYS A 83 -2.61 -3.69 -4.59
CA LYS A 83 -1.72 -3.10 -3.60
C LYS A 83 -2.50 -2.26 -2.61
N LEU A 84 -3.40 -1.39 -3.09
CA LEU A 84 -4.24 -0.55 -2.24
C LEU A 84 -5.11 -1.38 -1.30
N GLU A 85 -5.72 -2.46 -1.79
CA GLU A 85 -6.51 -3.37 -0.95
C GLU A 85 -5.65 -4.07 0.10
N SER A 86 -4.48 -4.58 -0.30
CA SER A 86 -3.53 -5.26 0.58
C SER A 86 -3.02 -4.35 1.70
N ASP A 87 -2.63 -3.11 1.38
CA ASP A 87 -2.14 -2.13 2.34
C ASP A 87 -3.19 -1.81 3.40
N ILE A 88 -4.46 -1.66 3.00
CA ILE A 88 -5.57 -1.39 3.93
C ILE A 88 -5.83 -2.61 4.82
N ARG A 89 -5.86 -3.82 4.26
CA ARG A 89 -6.04 -5.05 5.05
C ARG A 89 -4.90 -5.23 6.04
N TYR A 90 -3.66 -4.95 5.63
CA TYR A 90 -2.50 -4.99 6.49
C TYR A 90 -2.60 -3.99 7.65
N GLN A 91 -2.94 -2.72 7.37
CA GLN A 91 -3.13 -1.70 8.40
C GLN A 91 -4.26 -2.08 9.37
N ALA A 92 -5.40 -2.55 8.87
CA ALA A 92 -6.51 -2.99 9.71
C ALA A 92 -6.10 -4.14 10.64
N ASN A 93 -5.38 -5.14 10.11
CA ASN A 93 -4.88 -6.26 10.90
C ASN A 93 -3.85 -5.83 11.94
N ARG A 94 -2.98 -4.85 11.62
CA ARG A 94 -2.04 -4.30 12.59
C ARG A 94 -2.74 -3.59 13.75
N ILE A 95 -3.79 -2.81 13.45
CA ILE A 95 -4.58 -2.13 14.48
C ILE A 95 -5.29 -3.16 15.36
N LEU A 96 -5.94 -4.17 14.76
CA LEU A 96 -6.60 -5.24 15.50
C LEU A 96 -5.63 -5.95 16.46
N LYS A 97 -4.48 -6.39 15.95
CA LYS A 97 -3.42 -7.01 16.77
C LYS A 97 -2.88 -6.07 17.86
N SER A 98 -2.90 -4.76 17.64
CA SER A 98 -2.46 -3.79 18.64
C SER A 98 -3.48 -3.62 19.75
N LEU A 99 -4.78 -3.76 19.46
CA LEU A 99 -5.86 -3.71 20.45
C LEU A 99 -5.96 -5.01 21.25
N GLU A 100 -5.60 -6.15 20.65
CA GLU A 100 -5.54 -7.45 21.32
C GLU A 100 -4.32 -7.62 22.23
N LYS A 101 -3.30 -6.76 22.08
CA LYS A 101 -2.17 -6.77 23.01
C LYS A 101 -2.66 -6.28 24.37
N PRO A 102 -2.46 -7.05 25.46
CA PRO A 102 -2.71 -6.53 26.79
C PRO A 102 -1.90 -5.26 26.97
N GLU A 103 -2.48 -4.25 27.64
CA GLU A 103 -1.72 -3.09 28.07
C GLU A 103 -0.48 -3.60 28.79
N ILE A 104 0.70 -3.21 28.28
CA ILE A 104 1.94 -3.42 29.00
C ILE A 104 1.82 -2.52 30.22
N ASN A 105 1.31 -3.07 31.33
CA ASN A 105 1.40 -2.42 32.61
C ASN A 105 2.88 -2.05 32.79
N ALA A 106 3.17 -0.82 33.22
CA ALA A 106 4.53 -0.30 33.35
C ALA A 106 5.47 -1.18 34.20
N THR A 107 4.93 -2.19 34.88
CA THR A 107 5.60 -3.26 35.62
C THR A 107 6.28 -4.35 34.77
N ASP A 108 5.95 -4.51 33.48
CA ASP A 108 6.58 -5.53 32.60
C ASP A 108 7.78 -4.99 31.80
N GLN A 109 8.24 -3.77 32.11
CA GLN A 109 9.54 -3.32 31.63
C GLN A 109 10.59 -4.25 32.26
N LYS A 110 11.23 -5.08 31.41
CA LYS A 110 12.53 -5.66 31.75
C LYS A 110 13.35 -4.56 32.42
N PRO A 111 13.97 -4.82 33.58
CA PRO A 111 14.70 -3.80 34.30
C PRO A 111 15.62 -3.09 33.30
N PRO A 112 15.64 -1.74 33.31
CA PRO A 112 16.55 -0.99 32.45
C PRO A 112 17.92 -1.63 32.57
N VAL A 113 18.57 -1.85 31.41
CA VAL A 113 19.89 -2.47 31.34
C VAL A 113 20.74 -1.85 32.44
N SER A 114 21.21 -2.68 33.38
CA SER A 114 21.93 -2.17 34.55
C SER A 114 23.08 -1.29 34.11
N SER A 115 23.36 -0.22 34.86
CA SER A 115 24.48 0.69 34.58
C SER A 115 25.78 -0.08 34.34
N GLU A 116 26.00 -1.17 35.07
CA GLU A 116 27.14 -2.09 34.88
C GLU A 116 27.24 -2.69 33.48
N ARG A 117 26.11 -3.08 32.87
CA ARG A 117 26.09 -3.59 31.49
C ARG A 117 26.37 -2.50 30.47
N ILE A 118 25.90 -1.28 30.72
CA ILE A 118 26.16 -0.13 29.86
C ILE A 118 27.64 0.24 29.92
N GLU A 119 28.24 0.30 31.11
CA GLU A 119 29.66 0.58 31.30
C GLU A 119 30.56 -0.52 30.70
N LYS A 120 30.12 -1.78 30.74
CA LYS A 120 30.86 -2.87 30.09
C LYS A 120 30.88 -2.70 28.56
N LEU A 121 29.73 -2.38 27.97
CA LEU A 121 29.62 -2.14 26.53
C LEU A 121 30.39 -0.90 26.09
N GLN A 122 30.43 0.16 26.90
CA GLN A 122 31.24 1.35 26.61
C GLN A 122 32.74 1.03 26.63
N ARG A 123 33.22 0.26 27.62
CA ARG A 123 34.61 -0.17 27.69
C ARG A 123 35.01 -1.07 26.51
N GLU A 124 34.16 -2.03 26.16
CA GLU A 124 34.38 -2.90 25.00
C GLU A 124 34.45 -2.10 23.70
N LEU A 125 33.61 -1.07 23.55
CA LEU A 125 33.62 -0.19 22.38
C LEU A 125 34.88 0.69 22.31
N GLU A 126 35.34 1.23 23.44
CA GLU A 126 36.58 2.02 23.53
C GLU A 126 37.83 1.18 23.18
N GLU A 127 37.88 -0.08 23.59
CA GLU A 127 38.99 -0.98 23.23
C GLU A 127 39.01 -1.29 21.73
N VAL A 128 37.85 -1.54 21.12
CA VAL A 128 37.75 -1.79 19.68
C VAL A 128 38.17 -0.55 18.88
N LEU A 129 37.77 0.66 19.31
CA LEU A 129 38.12 1.89 18.63
C LEU A 129 39.63 2.20 18.70
N LYS A 130 40.28 1.94 19.84
CA LYS A 130 41.74 2.05 19.95
C LYS A 130 42.49 1.12 19.01
N GLY A 131 41.99 -0.11 18.82
CA GLY A 131 42.58 -1.06 17.87
C GLY A 131 42.47 -0.67 16.39
N ILE A 132 41.64 0.33 16.05
CA ILE A 132 41.46 0.84 14.68
C ILE A 132 42.35 2.07 14.42
N GLU A 133 42.79 2.80 15.46
CA GLU A 133 43.65 3.99 15.34
C GLU A 133 45.15 3.64 15.26
N ASP A 134 45.54 2.41 15.57
CA ASP A 134 46.93 1.92 15.59
C ASP A 134 47.36 1.14 14.31
N GLU A 135 46.55 1.15 13.24
CA GLU A 135 46.89 0.67 11.87
C GLU A 135 47.13 1.82 10.88
#